data_AF-A2DN85-F1
#
_entry.id   AF-A2DN85-F1
#
_cell.length_a   1.000
_cell.length_b   1.000
_cell.length_c   1.000
_cell.angle_alpha   90.00
_cell.angle_beta   90.00
_cell.angle_gamma   90.00
#
_symmetry.space_group_name_H-M   'P 1'
#
loop_
_entity.id
_entity.type
_entity.pdbx_description
1 polymer ?
#
loop_
_entity_poly.entity_id
_entity_poly.type
_entity_poly.pdbx_seq_one_letter_code
_entity_poly.pdbx_strand_id
1 'polypeptide(L)'
;MRYYSIDIECFYNAIGSHNNEFAKFLISNAANVEALCDGKTLLHVAVENDCIETAEILLANGININDSTSEEDCTQIYFAVCNRNKKMVEILISHGADLNLEMTSKTNLLQKTIELYEPAILDILLTHGADINVTDDNLNSLLHIAAISNYKTIAEILIKHNINN
;
A
#
# COMPACT_ATOMS: atom_id res chain seq x y z
N MET A 1 31.83 3.98 -17.54
CA MET A 1 31.48 3.70 -16.14
C MET A 1 30.13 2.98 -16.14
N ARG A 2 30.11 1.67 -15.87
CA ARG A 2 28.92 0.79 -15.95
C ARG A 2 28.60 0.09 -14.61
N TYR A 3 29.20 0.54 -13.50
CA TYR A 3 29.11 -0.13 -12.21
C TYR A 3 27.78 0.07 -11.47
N TYR A 4 26.89 0.95 -11.92
CA TYR A 4 25.63 1.22 -11.23
C TYR A 4 24.50 0.22 -11.52
N SER A 5 24.61 -0.63 -12.55
CA SER A 5 23.49 -1.50 -12.98
C SER A 5 23.37 -2.81 -12.22
N ILE A 6 24.48 -3.37 -11.71
CA ILE A 6 24.49 -4.71 -11.11
C ILE A 6 23.97 -4.67 -9.67
N ASP A 7 24.34 -3.66 -8.90
CA ASP A 7 23.94 -3.56 -7.49
C ASP A 7 22.44 -3.37 -7.32
N ILE A 8 21.80 -2.62 -8.24
CA ILE A 8 20.35 -2.40 -8.24
C ILE A 8 19.64 -3.71 -8.56
N GLU A 9 19.94 -4.35 -9.70
CA GLU A 9 19.25 -5.58 -10.12
C GLU A 9 19.43 -6.74 -9.13
N CYS A 10 20.62 -6.89 -8.54
CA CYS A 10 20.85 -7.85 -7.45
C CYS A 10 20.00 -7.55 -6.22
N PHE A 11 19.77 -6.28 -5.88
CA PHE A 11 18.94 -5.90 -4.75
C PHE A 11 17.46 -6.23 -5.00
N TYR A 12 16.93 -5.87 -6.16
CA TYR A 12 15.57 -6.24 -6.56
C TYR A 12 15.35 -7.76 -6.56
N ASN A 13 16.31 -8.53 -7.10
CA ASN A 13 16.29 -9.99 -7.06
C ASN A 13 16.35 -10.56 -5.64
N ALA A 14 17.09 -9.91 -4.72
CA ALA A 14 17.14 -10.31 -3.32
C ALA A 14 15.77 -10.20 -2.66
N ILE A 15 15.05 -9.09 -2.90
CA ILE A 15 13.71 -8.86 -2.38
C ILE A 15 12.72 -9.86 -2.99
N GLY A 16 12.73 -10.02 -4.32
CA GLY A 16 11.84 -10.95 -5.02
C GLY A 16 12.07 -12.43 -4.67
N SER A 17 13.26 -12.79 -4.18
CA SER A 17 13.57 -14.14 -3.68
C SER A 17 13.39 -14.30 -2.17
N HIS A 18 12.82 -13.30 -1.48
CA HIS A 18 12.65 -13.24 -0.02
C HIS A 18 13.96 -13.39 0.77
N ASN A 19 15.10 -12.98 0.21
CA ASN A 19 16.41 -13.05 0.86
C ASN A 19 16.65 -11.81 1.72
N ASN A 20 15.98 -11.75 2.88
CA ASN A 20 16.03 -10.60 3.79
C ASN A 20 17.45 -10.32 4.32
N GLU A 21 18.28 -11.36 4.54
CA GLU A 21 19.67 -11.16 4.98
C GLU A 21 20.51 -10.47 3.91
N PHE A 22 20.35 -10.86 2.65
CA PHE A 22 21.07 -10.22 1.56
C PHE A 22 20.56 -8.81 1.27
N ALA A 23 19.24 -8.58 1.38
CA ALA A 23 18.67 -7.23 1.34
C ALA A 23 19.27 -6.33 2.44
N LYS A 24 19.33 -6.80 3.69
CA LYS A 24 19.99 -6.08 4.81
C LYS A 24 21.45 -5.79 4.53
N PHE A 25 22.18 -6.77 3.98
CA PHE A 25 23.58 -6.61 3.62
C PHE A 25 23.76 -5.48 2.59
N LEU A 26 22.91 -5.42 1.57
CA LEU A 26 22.97 -4.38 0.54
C LEU A 26 22.66 -2.99 1.11
N ILE A 27 21.63 -2.87 1.95
CA ILE A 27 21.28 -1.60 2.64
C ILE A 27 22.45 -1.12 3.51
N SER A 28 23.06 -2.03 4.27
CA SER A 28 24.20 -1.71 5.15
C SER A 28 25.45 -1.27 4.39
N ASN A 29 25.54 -1.59 3.10
CA ASN A 29 26.65 -1.20 2.21
C ASN A 29 26.27 -0.02 1.30
N ALA A 30 25.34 0.83 1.73
CA ALA A 30 24.93 2.06 1.03
C ALA A 30 24.37 1.81 -0.39
N ALA A 31 23.68 0.70 -0.60
CA ALA A 31 22.89 0.50 -1.82
C ALA A 31 21.91 1.67 -2.00
N ASN A 32 21.78 2.16 -3.23
CA ASN A 32 20.83 3.22 -3.55
C ASN A 32 19.40 2.70 -3.42
N VAL A 33 18.73 3.01 -2.30
CA VAL A 33 17.37 2.55 -2.00
C VAL A 33 16.29 3.26 -2.83
N GLU A 34 16.62 4.40 -3.44
CA GLU A 34 15.71 5.19 -4.28
C GLU A 34 15.78 4.80 -5.76
N ALA A 35 16.67 3.87 -6.12
CA ALA A 35 16.80 3.42 -7.51
C ALA A 35 15.54 2.70 -7.98
N LEU A 36 15.08 2.99 -9.20
CA LEU A 36 13.96 2.31 -9.83
C LEU A 36 14.43 1.13 -10.69
N CYS A 37 13.69 0.02 -10.64
CA CYS A 37 13.81 -1.10 -11.57
C CYS A 37 12.44 -1.34 -12.19
N ASP A 38 12.36 -1.30 -13.52
CA ASP A 38 11.10 -1.40 -14.28
C ASP A 38 9.98 -0.47 -13.74
N GLY A 39 10.34 0.76 -13.38
CA GLY A 39 9.38 1.76 -12.87
C GLY A 39 8.89 1.52 -11.44
N LYS A 40 9.43 0.53 -10.72
CA LYS A 40 9.11 0.22 -9.33
C LYS A 40 10.24 0.63 -8.40
N THR A 41 9.90 1.06 -7.19
CA THR A 41 10.87 1.22 -6.08
C THR A 41 11.10 -0.11 -5.36
N LEU A 42 12.13 -0.21 -4.53
CA LEU A 42 12.36 -1.41 -3.72
C LEU A 42 11.21 -1.69 -2.75
N LEU A 43 10.57 -0.64 -2.23
CA LEU A 43 9.42 -0.79 -1.36
C LEU A 43 8.22 -1.37 -2.11
N HIS A 44 8.00 -1.00 -3.38
CA HIS A 44 6.98 -1.64 -4.21
C HIS A 44 7.22 -3.14 -4.33
N VAL A 45 8.44 -3.55 -4.67
CA VAL A 45 8.77 -4.97 -4.83
C VAL A 45 8.69 -5.73 -3.50
N ALA A 46 9.02 -5.08 -2.38
CA ALA A 46 8.85 -5.67 -1.06
C ALA A 46 7.36 -5.85 -0.71
N VAL A 47 6.50 -4.88 -1.02
CA VAL A 47 5.06 -4.95 -0.75
C VAL A 47 4.36 -5.96 -1.67
N GLU A 48 4.67 -5.96 -2.96
CA GLU A 48 4.11 -6.89 -3.94
C GLU A 48 4.43 -8.35 -3.60
N ASN A 49 5.66 -8.62 -3.15
CA ASN A 49 6.09 -9.95 -2.73
C ASN A 49 5.81 -10.25 -1.25
N ASP A 50 5.09 -9.39 -0.53
CA ASP A 50 4.78 -9.57 0.89
C ASP A 50 6.02 -9.77 1.81
N CYS A 51 7.13 -9.14 1.46
CA CYS A 51 8.38 -9.15 2.22
C CYS A 51 8.33 -8.16 3.39
N ILE A 52 7.50 -8.45 4.39
CA ILE A 52 7.25 -7.61 5.58
C ILE A 52 8.54 -7.06 6.22
N GLU A 53 9.50 -7.94 6.51
CA GLU A 53 10.76 -7.54 7.16
C GLU A 53 11.57 -6.58 6.30
N THR A 54 11.64 -6.83 5.00
CA THR A 54 12.33 -5.94 4.06
C THR A 54 11.62 -4.60 3.95
N ALA A 55 10.27 -4.59 3.89
CA ALA A 55 9.49 -3.36 3.88
C ALA A 55 9.75 -2.51 5.13
N GLU A 56 9.73 -3.10 6.33
CA GLU A 56 10.05 -2.40 7.58
C GLU A 56 11.46 -1.79 7.55
N ILE A 57 12.45 -2.52 7.05
CA ILE A 57 13.83 -2.01 6.98
C ILE A 57 13.95 -0.85 6.00
N LEU A 58 13.34 -0.97 4.82
CA LEU A 58 13.36 0.10 3.81
C LEU A 58 12.70 1.37 4.35
N LEU A 59 11.55 1.24 5.02
CA LEU A 59 10.84 2.35 5.65
C LEU A 59 11.65 2.99 6.78
N ALA A 60 12.32 2.18 7.62
CA ALA A 60 13.21 2.68 8.67
C ALA A 60 14.43 3.44 8.12
N ASN A 61 14.81 3.21 6.85
CA ASN A 61 15.87 3.94 6.16
C ASN A 61 15.37 5.17 5.39
N GLY A 62 14.11 5.58 5.58
CA GLY A 62 13.58 6.85 5.08
C GLY A 62 13.20 6.85 3.60
N ILE A 63 12.98 5.69 2.99
CA ILE A 63 12.42 5.63 1.63
C ILE A 63 11.05 6.33 1.61
N ASN A 64 10.74 7.01 0.50
CA ASN A 64 9.43 7.65 0.38
C ASN A 64 8.32 6.58 0.28
N ILE A 65 7.45 6.55 1.29
CA ILE A 65 6.32 5.62 1.40
C ILE A 65 5.17 5.93 0.44
N ASN A 66 5.15 7.12 -0.16
CA ASN A 66 4.07 7.56 -1.05
C ASN A 66 4.53 7.69 -2.51
N ASP A 67 5.73 7.19 -2.84
CA ASP A 67 6.14 7.08 -4.25
C ASP A 67 5.16 6.16 -4.98
N SER A 68 4.64 6.60 -6.13
CA SER A 68 3.78 5.79 -6.97
C SER A 68 4.58 5.10 -8.09
N THR A 69 4.08 3.97 -8.61
CA THR A 69 4.67 3.37 -9.82
C THR A 69 4.16 4.07 -11.07
N SER A 70 4.99 4.08 -12.12
CA SER A 70 4.69 4.77 -13.38
C SER A 70 3.55 4.17 -14.20
N GLU A 71 3.04 2.99 -13.86
CA GLU A 71 2.03 2.31 -14.67
C GLU A 71 0.59 2.63 -14.26
N GLU A 72 0.31 2.88 -12.97
CA GLU A 72 -1.06 3.09 -12.48
C GLU A 72 -1.19 4.17 -11.40
N ASP A 73 -0.10 4.85 -11.03
CA ASP A 73 0.00 5.70 -9.83
C ASP A 73 -0.49 4.99 -8.54
N CYS A 74 -0.35 3.66 -8.50
CA CYS A 74 -0.72 2.85 -7.36
C CYS A 74 0.32 3.03 -6.24
N THR A 75 -0.17 3.26 -5.02
CA THR A 75 0.66 3.41 -3.82
C THR A 75 0.91 2.07 -3.15
N GLN A 76 1.91 2.05 -2.27
CA GLN A 76 2.30 0.89 -1.48
C GLN A 76 1.13 0.37 -0.65
N ILE A 77 0.36 1.28 -0.05
CA ILE A 77 -0.80 0.88 0.75
C ILE A 77 -1.91 0.27 -0.10
N TYR A 78 -2.08 0.72 -1.34
CA TYR A 78 -3.02 0.10 -2.28
C TYR A 78 -2.63 -1.35 -2.60
N PHE A 79 -1.35 -1.61 -2.87
CA PHE A 79 -0.89 -2.99 -3.10
C PHE A 79 -1.07 -3.87 -1.86
N ALA A 80 -0.78 -3.35 -0.66
CA ALA A 80 -1.01 -4.09 0.58
C ALA A 80 -2.50 -4.46 0.79
N VAL A 81 -3.41 -3.55 0.44
CA VAL A 81 -4.87 -3.79 0.43
C VAL A 81 -5.25 -4.84 -0.61
N CYS A 82 -4.75 -4.74 -1.85
CA CYS A 82 -5.00 -5.72 -2.90
C CYS A 82 -4.51 -7.12 -2.52
N ASN A 83 -3.38 -7.20 -1.81
CA ASN A 83 -2.83 -8.44 -1.27
C ASN A 83 -3.56 -8.93 -0.01
N ARG A 84 -4.54 -8.18 0.51
CA ARG A 84 -5.29 -8.48 1.75
C ARG A 84 -4.36 -8.66 2.95
N ASN A 85 -3.17 -8.06 2.92
CA ASN A 85 -2.19 -8.21 3.98
C ASN A 85 -2.39 -7.11 5.03
N LYS A 86 -3.19 -7.42 6.05
CA LYS A 86 -3.43 -6.53 7.19
C LYS A 86 -2.14 -6.06 7.87
N LYS A 87 -1.14 -6.94 8.05
CA LYS A 87 0.10 -6.59 8.74
C LYS A 87 0.90 -5.55 7.95
N MET A 88 1.01 -5.74 6.64
CA MET A 88 1.66 -4.76 5.76
C MET A 88 0.92 -3.43 5.77
N VAL A 89 -0.42 -3.44 5.76
CA VAL A 89 -1.24 -2.22 5.90
C VAL A 89 -0.90 -1.47 7.20
N GLU A 90 -0.88 -2.16 8.35
CA GLU A 90 -0.55 -1.56 9.64
C GLU A 90 0.88 -0.97 9.66
N ILE A 91 1.84 -1.68 9.08
CA ILE A 91 3.24 -1.19 8.94
C ILE A 91 3.28 0.09 8.11
N LEU A 92 2.64 0.11 6.95
CA LEU A 92 2.64 1.28 6.07
C LEU A 92 1.96 2.48 6.73
N ILE A 93 0.82 2.27 7.39
CA ILE A 93 0.14 3.31 8.17
C ILE A 93 1.06 3.87 9.27
N SER A 94 1.74 3.01 10.03
CA SER A 94 2.63 3.45 11.11
C SER A 94 3.84 4.27 10.63
N HIS A 95 4.18 4.17 9.34
CA HIS A 95 5.24 4.95 8.70
C HIS A 95 4.71 6.13 7.87
N GLY A 96 3.42 6.46 7.99
CA GLY A 96 2.84 7.67 7.41
C GLY A 96 2.38 7.54 5.96
N ALA A 97 1.93 6.35 5.54
CA ALA A 97 1.27 6.19 4.25
C ALA A 97 0.05 7.11 4.14
N ASP A 98 -0.08 7.82 3.02
CA ASP A 98 -1.24 8.65 2.73
C ASP A 98 -2.41 7.77 2.26
N LEU A 99 -3.54 7.86 2.98
CA LEU A 99 -4.73 7.04 2.77
C LEU A 99 -5.70 7.65 1.74
N ASN A 100 -5.44 8.89 1.32
CA ASN A 100 -6.36 9.71 0.54
C ASN A 100 -5.85 10.02 -0.86
N LEU A 101 -4.78 9.36 -1.30
CA LEU A 101 -4.25 9.53 -2.64
C LEU A 101 -5.25 8.98 -3.68
N GLU A 102 -5.51 9.79 -4.70
CA GLU A 102 -6.27 9.39 -5.86
C GLU A 102 -5.39 8.57 -6.80
N MET A 103 -5.86 7.38 -7.18
CA MET A 103 -5.19 6.53 -8.15
C MET A 103 -5.70 6.84 -9.55
N THR A 104 -4.92 6.51 -10.59
CA THR A 104 -5.26 6.80 -11.99
C THR A 104 -6.64 6.25 -12.40
N SER A 105 -7.05 5.13 -11.81
CA SER A 105 -8.37 4.52 -12.04
C SER A 105 -9.56 5.27 -11.44
N LYS A 106 -9.34 6.42 -10.76
CA LYS A 106 -10.32 7.14 -9.91
C LYS A 106 -10.94 6.30 -8.78
N THR A 107 -10.53 5.04 -8.65
CA THR A 107 -10.90 4.22 -7.51
C THR A 107 -10.18 4.78 -6.29
N ASN A 108 -10.88 4.99 -5.18
CA ASN A 108 -10.27 5.33 -3.91
C ASN A 108 -9.88 4.05 -3.13
N LEU A 109 -8.84 4.12 -2.29
CA LEU A 109 -8.38 3.03 -1.40
C LEU A 109 -9.53 2.35 -0.61
N LEU A 110 -10.48 3.14 -0.07
CA LEU A 110 -11.62 2.62 0.67
C LEU A 110 -12.60 1.87 -0.23
N GLN A 111 -12.87 2.38 -1.43
CA GLN A 111 -13.72 1.69 -2.41
C GLN A 111 -13.11 0.34 -2.76
N LYS A 112 -11.80 0.29 -3.03
CA LYS A 112 -11.10 -0.96 -3.31
C LYS A 112 -11.24 -1.96 -2.17
N THR A 113 -11.10 -1.49 -0.93
CA THR A 113 -11.23 -2.33 0.27
C THR A 113 -12.64 -2.93 0.40
N ILE A 114 -13.68 -2.15 0.04
CA ILE A 114 -15.07 -2.62 0.03
C ILE A 114 -15.31 -3.62 -1.11
N GLU A 115 -14.80 -3.37 -2.31
CA GLU A 115 -14.89 -4.30 -3.45
C GLU A 115 -14.25 -5.66 -3.15
N LEU A 116 -13.12 -5.65 -2.43
CA LEU A 116 -12.44 -6.86 -2.00
C LEU A 116 -13.15 -7.56 -0.83
N TYR A 117 -14.14 -6.92 -0.21
CA TYR A 117 -14.80 -7.37 1.01
C TYR A 117 -13.80 -7.61 2.14
N GLU A 118 -13.08 -6.55 2.54
CA GLU A 118 -12.08 -6.58 3.64
C GLU A 118 -12.50 -5.71 4.84
N PRO A 119 -13.49 -6.13 5.65
CA PRO A 119 -13.99 -5.33 6.78
C PRO A 119 -12.92 -4.95 7.82
N ALA A 120 -11.97 -5.86 8.09
CA ALA A 120 -10.93 -5.60 9.08
C ALA A 120 -9.96 -4.51 8.62
N ILE A 121 -9.55 -4.53 7.35
CA ILE A 121 -8.71 -3.49 6.76
C ILE A 121 -9.49 -2.17 6.65
N LEU A 122 -10.79 -2.23 6.31
CA LEU A 122 -11.64 -1.04 6.27
C LEU A 122 -11.70 -0.31 7.62
N ASP A 123 -11.94 -1.04 8.71
CA ASP A 123 -11.99 -0.44 10.06
C ASP A 123 -10.64 0.17 10.45
N ILE A 124 -9.51 -0.44 10.04
CA ILE A 124 -8.16 0.10 10.27
C ILE A 124 -7.96 1.40 9.51
N LEU A 125 -8.26 1.44 8.21
CA LEU A 125 -8.08 2.63 7.37
C LEU A 125 -8.91 3.81 7.89
N LEU A 126 -10.18 3.58 8.23
CA LEU A 126 -11.06 4.62 8.77
C LEU A 126 -10.57 5.11 10.14
N THR A 127 -10.11 4.20 11.01
CA THR A 127 -9.53 4.58 12.31
C THR A 127 -8.30 5.49 12.17
N HIS A 128 -7.57 5.39 11.06
CA HIS A 128 -6.36 6.18 10.78
C HIS A 128 -6.60 7.37 9.84
N GLY A 129 -7.87 7.78 9.65
CA GLY A 129 -8.20 9.04 8.98
C GLY A 129 -8.34 8.97 7.46
N ALA A 130 -8.60 7.78 6.90
CA ALA A 130 -9.06 7.68 5.51
C ALA A 130 -10.41 8.40 5.34
N ASP A 131 -10.57 9.15 4.25
CA ASP A 131 -11.77 9.97 4.01
C ASP A 131 -12.97 9.10 3.64
N ILE A 132 -13.92 8.99 4.57
CA ILE A 132 -15.16 8.23 4.41
C ILE A 132 -16.13 8.87 3.38
N ASN A 133 -15.95 10.14 3.03
CA ASN A 133 -16.88 10.90 2.18
C ASN A 133 -16.64 10.71 0.68
N VAL A 134 -15.73 9.82 0.30
CA VAL A 134 -15.41 9.51 -1.09
C VAL A 134 -16.60 8.86 -1.81
N THR A 135 -16.73 9.14 -3.11
CA THR A 135 -17.82 8.62 -3.95
C THR A 135 -17.27 7.93 -5.19
N ASP A 136 -18.00 6.93 -5.71
CA ASP A 136 -17.67 6.32 -7.01
C ASP A 136 -17.98 7.27 -8.18
N ASP A 137 -17.72 6.83 -9.41
CA ASP A 137 -18.02 7.59 -10.63
C ASP A 137 -19.52 7.92 -10.82
N ASN A 138 -20.41 7.21 -10.11
CA ASN A 138 -21.85 7.43 -10.13
C ASN A 138 -22.33 8.30 -8.94
N LEU A 139 -21.41 8.91 -8.19
CA LEU A 139 -21.67 9.68 -6.97
C LEU A 139 -22.30 8.87 -5.84
N ASN A 140 -22.18 7.54 -5.86
CA ASN A 140 -22.57 6.68 -4.75
C ASN A 140 -21.56 6.83 -3.62
N SER A 141 -22.03 7.13 -2.42
CA SER A 141 -21.20 7.03 -1.21
C SER A 141 -20.84 5.58 -0.91
N LEU A 142 -19.81 5.37 -0.08
CA LEU A 142 -19.42 4.05 0.40
C LEU A 142 -20.60 3.25 1.00
N LEU A 143 -21.53 3.92 1.68
CA LEU A 143 -22.71 3.28 2.25
C LEU A 143 -23.72 2.82 1.18
N HIS A 144 -23.89 3.59 0.10
CA HIS A 144 -24.70 3.17 -1.05
C HIS A 144 -24.10 1.92 -1.71
N ILE A 145 -22.78 1.90 -1.93
CA ILE A 145 -22.06 0.75 -2.48
C ILE A 145 -22.28 -0.49 -1.60
N ALA A 146 -22.10 -0.35 -0.28
CA ALA A 146 -22.33 -1.45 0.66
C ALA A 146 -23.78 -1.97 0.64
N ALA A 147 -24.77 -1.07 0.50
CA ALA A 147 -26.18 -1.44 0.43
C ALA A 147 -26.53 -2.19 -0.87
N ILE A 148 -26.06 -1.69 -2.02
CA ILE A 148 -26.27 -2.33 -3.33
C ILE A 148 -25.65 -3.73 -3.37
N SER A 149 -24.46 -3.88 -2.78
CA SER A 149 -23.75 -5.16 -2.71
C SER A 149 -24.22 -6.08 -1.57
N ASN A 150 -25.18 -5.66 -0.75
CA ASN A 150 -25.67 -6.38 0.44
C ASN A 150 -24.55 -6.71 1.46
N TYR A 151 -23.57 -5.82 1.59
CA TYR A 151 -22.43 -5.95 2.51
C TYR A 151 -22.75 -5.38 3.89
N LYS A 152 -23.58 -6.12 4.64
CA LYS A 152 -24.05 -5.69 5.96
C LYS A 152 -22.90 -5.31 6.92
N THR A 153 -21.86 -6.13 7.03
CA THR A 153 -20.71 -5.86 7.92
C THR A 153 -19.97 -4.57 7.54
N ILE A 154 -19.80 -4.30 6.25
CA ILE A 154 -19.20 -3.06 5.76
C ILE A 154 -20.10 -1.86 6.11
N ALA A 155 -21.41 -1.98 5.90
CA ALA A 155 -22.36 -0.93 6.25
C ALA A 155 -22.33 -0.60 7.75
N GLU A 156 -22.25 -1.61 8.62
CA GLU A 156 -22.11 -1.43 10.07
C GLU A 156 -20.84 -0.66 10.44
N ILE A 157 -19.70 -0.97 9.81
CA ILE A 157 -18.43 -0.25 10.00
C ILE A 157 -18.55 1.21 9.55
N LEU A 158 -19.09 1.44 8.35
CA LEU A 158 -19.25 2.79 7.81
C LEU A 158 -20.17 3.65 8.70
N ILE A 159 -21.29 3.09 9.19
CA ILE A 159 -22.21 3.79 10.11
C ILE A 159 -21.50 4.12 11.42
N LYS A 160 -20.74 3.18 11.98
CA LYS A 160 -19.97 3.38 13.21
C LYS A 160 -19.00 4.56 13.08
N HIS A 161 -18.26 4.67 11.96
CA HIS A 161 -17.29 5.75 11.77
C HIS A 161 -17.94 7.09 11.39
N ASN A 162 -19.08 7.09 10.70
CA ASN A 162 -19.77 8.33 10.32
C ASN A 162 -20.46 9.05 11.51
N ILE A 163 -20.80 8.32 12.57
CA ILE A 163 -21.37 8.91 13.81
C ILE A 163 -20.29 9.60 14.66
N ASN A 164 -19.02 9.23 14.47
CA ASN A 164 -17.90 9.69 15.30
C ASN A 164 -17.07 10.83 14.66
N ASN A 165 -17.44 11.33 13.48
CA ASN A 165 -16.85 12.49 12.79
C ASN A 165 -17.68 13.76 13.01
#